data_AF-A0A7S1H8L4-F1
#
_entry.id   AF-A0A7S1H8L4-F1
#
_cell.length_a   1.000
_cell.length_b   1.000
_cell.length_c   1.000
_cell.angle_alpha   90.00
_cell.angle_beta   90.00
_cell.angle_gamma   90.00
#
_symmetry.space_group_name_H-M   'P 1'
#
loop_
_entity.id
_entity.type
_entity.pdbx_description
1 polymer ?
#
loop_
_entity_poly.entity_id
_entity_poly.type
_entity_poly.pdbx_seq_one_letter_code
_entity_poly.pdbx_strand_id
1 'polypeptide(L)'
;LFLVTLLLVAVWQRDSRGWAPRAGRRSALVETLKLVTAFTAAHSVTLGLAASGLIDPPSRWVESLIALTVLLAALDNLRPFVPGPRWAMVAVFGLVHGVGFAGPLKDLGLRGSELLLPLLGFNL
;
A
#
# COMPACT_ATOMS: atom_id res chain seq x y z
N LEU A 1 3.49 -4.83 10.17
CA LEU A 1 2.13 -5.41 10.20
C LEU A 1 1.47 -5.41 8.82
N PHE A 2 1.36 -4.26 8.14
CA PHE A 2 0.76 -4.14 6.80
C PHE A 2 1.37 -5.06 5.73
N LEU A 3 2.70 -5.11 5.62
CA LEU A 3 3.39 -6.00 4.67
C LEU A 3 3.10 -7.48 4.97
N VAL A 4 3.03 -7.88 6.24
CA VAL A 4 2.71 -9.26 6.64
C VAL A 4 1.28 -9.60 6.21
N THR A 5 0.33 -8.69 6.40
CA THR A 5 -1.05 -8.89 5.95
C THR A 5 -1.17 -8.98 4.43
N LEU A 6 -0.34 -8.28 3.65
CA LEU A 6 -0.31 -8.39 2.18
C LEU A 6 0.45 -9.64 1.68
N LEU A 7 1.48 -10.09 2.39
CA LEU A 7 2.26 -11.27 2.00
C LEU A 7 1.50 -12.58 2.24
N LEU A 8 0.69 -12.66 3.30
CA LEU A 8 -0.23 -13.78 3.52
C LEU A 8 -1.16 -14.00 2.32
N VAL A 9 -1.64 -12.91 1.74
CA VAL A 9 -2.54 -12.84 0.59
C VAL A 9 -1.85 -13.24 -0.72
N ALA A 10 -0.54 -13.04 -0.84
CA ALA A 10 0.21 -13.43 -2.02
C ALA A 10 0.45 -14.95 -2.08
N VAL A 11 0.61 -15.60 -0.93
CA VAL A 11 0.83 -17.05 -0.83
C VAL A 11 -0.49 -17.83 -0.92
N TRP A 12 -1.57 -17.25 -0.38
CA TRP A 12 -2.86 -17.92 -0.25
C TRP A 12 -3.90 -17.39 -1.23
N GLN A 13 -4.35 -18.26 -2.13
CA GLN A 13 -5.36 -17.97 -3.15
C GLN A 13 -6.76 -18.25 -2.62
N ARG A 14 -7.70 -17.42 -3.08
CA ARG A 14 -9.13 -17.62 -2.93
C ARG A 14 -9.59 -18.73 -3.89
N ASP A 15 -10.19 -19.78 -3.35
CA ASP A 15 -10.98 -20.75 -4.10
C ASP A 15 -12.42 -20.76 -3.56
N SER A 16 -13.37 -21.24 -4.37
CA SER A 16 -14.77 -21.49 -4.07
C SER A 16 -15.02 -22.25 -2.76
N ARG A 17 -14.03 -22.99 -2.25
CA ARG A 17 -14.09 -23.78 -1.00
C ARG A 17 -13.31 -23.16 0.18
N GLY A 18 -12.69 -22.00 0.00
CA GLY A 18 -11.92 -21.30 1.04
C GLY A 18 -10.51 -20.93 0.61
N TRP A 19 -9.60 -20.92 1.59
CA TRP A 19 -8.20 -20.54 1.41
C TRP A 19 -7.37 -21.71 0.89
N ALA A 20 -6.95 -21.68 -0.37
CA ALA A 20 -6.05 -22.67 -0.97
C ALA A 20 -4.66 -22.06 -1.21
N PRO A 21 -3.55 -22.78 -0.93
CA PRO A 21 -2.23 -22.30 -1.29
C PRO A 21 -2.13 -22.13 -2.82
N ARG A 22 -1.45 -21.07 -3.30
CA ARG A 22 -1.20 -20.90 -4.74
C ARG A 22 -0.40 -22.08 -5.28
N ALA A 23 -0.72 -22.49 -6.51
CA ALA A 23 -0.21 -23.71 -7.17
C ALA A 23 1.33 -23.79 -7.31
N GLY A 24 2.08 -22.71 -7.07
CA GLY A 24 3.55 -22.76 -7.04
C GLY A 24 4.23 -21.44 -6.69
N ARG A 25 5.51 -21.53 -6.30
CA ARG A 25 6.36 -20.38 -5.90
C ARG A 25 6.38 -19.26 -6.95
N ARG A 26 6.40 -19.62 -8.24
CA ARG A 26 6.39 -18.64 -9.35
C ARG A 26 5.09 -17.84 -9.39
N SER A 27 3.94 -18.49 -9.18
CA SER A 27 2.64 -17.81 -9.15
C SER A 27 2.54 -16.86 -7.95
N ALA A 28 3.02 -17.29 -6.78
CA ALA A 28 3.09 -16.44 -5.59
C ALA A 28 3.99 -15.23 -5.82
N LEU A 29 5.18 -15.40 -6.41
CA LEU A 29 6.08 -14.30 -6.75
C LEU A 29 5.46 -13.30 -7.72
N VAL A 30 4.81 -13.77 -8.79
CA VAL A 30 4.13 -12.90 -9.76
C VAL A 30 3.01 -12.09 -9.08
N GLU A 31 2.23 -12.73 -8.20
CA GLU A 31 1.22 -12.00 -7.43
C GLU A 31 1.84 -10.98 -6.48
N THR A 32 2.88 -11.36 -5.72
CA THR A 32 3.58 -10.44 -4.82
C THR A 32 4.08 -9.23 -5.57
N LEU A 33 4.77 -9.42 -6.71
CA LEU A 33 5.27 -8.32 -7.54
C LEU A 33 4.11 -7.44 -8.01
N LYS A 34 2.99 -8.02 -8.44
CA LYS A 34 1.81 -7.26 -8.85
C LYS A 34 1.25 -6.40 -7.71
N LEU A 35 1.11 -6.95 -6.51
CA LEU A 35 0.57 -6.24 -5.35
C LEU A 35 1.53 -5.15 -4.87
N VAL A 36 2.83 -5.46 -4.76
CA VAL A 36 3.86 -4.50 -4.36
C VAL A 36 3.95 -3.36 -5.37
N THR A 37 4.03 -3.65 -6.67
CA THR A 37 4.07 -2.60 -7.70
C THR A 37 2.83 -1.71 -7.67
N ALA A 38 1.63 -2.29 -7.50
CA ALA A 38 0.40 -1.50 -7.41
C ALA A 38 0.39 -0.61 -6.16
N PHE A 39 0.83 -1.12 -5.01
CA PHE A 39 0.97 -0.34 -3.79
C PHE A 39 1.99 0.78 -3.98
N THR A 40 3.22 0.46 -4.40
CA THR A 40 4.33 1.40 -4.55
C THR A 40 3.99 2.52 -5.53
N ALA A 41 3.34 2.21 -6.66
CA ALA A 41 2.94 3.24 -7.62
C ALA A 41 1.93 4.22 -7.01
N ALA A 42 0.87 3.72 -6.37
CA ALA A 42 -0.15 4.55 -5.73
C ALA A 42 0.41 5.35 -4.53
N HIS A 43 1.24 4.70 -3.73
CA HIS A 43 1.96 5.29 -2.61
C HIS A 43 2.86 6.44 -3.06
N SER A 44 3.66 6.23 -4.11
CA SER A 44 4.56 7.26 -4.67
C SER A 44 3.81 8.50 -5.13
N VAL A 45 2.64 8.33 -5.76
CA VAL A 45 1.81 9.45 -6.22
C VAL A 45 1.39 10.32 -5.03
N THR A 46 0.82 9.73 -4.00
CA THR A 46 0.31 10.48 -2.84
C THR A 46 1.40 11.00 -1.93
N LEU A 47 2.51 10.28 -1.79
CA LEU A 47 3.72 10.74 -1.12
C LEU A 47 4.29 11.98 -1.80
N GLY A 48 4.41 11.98 -3.14
CA GLY A 48 4.91 13.13 -3.90
C GLY A 48 3.99 14.34 -3.80
N LEU A 49 2.67 14.14 -3.91
CA LEU A 49 1.68 15.19 -3.74
C LEU A 49 1.73 15.81 -2.34
N ALA A 50 1.86 14.97 -1.31
CA ALA A 50 1.95 15.45 0.06
C ALA A 50 3.31 16.11 0.31
N ALA A 51 4.43 15.51 -0.05
CA ALA A 51 5.78 16.05 0.17
C ALA A 51 6.01 17.39 -0.55
N SER A 52 5.42 17.59 -1.73
CA SER A 52 5.46 18.88 -2.44
C SER A 52 4.55 19.96 -1.82
N GLY A 53 3.75 19.61 -0.83
CA GLY A 53 2.80 20.52 -0.18
C GLY A 53 1.51 20.75 -0.96
N LEU A 54 1.26 20.02 -2.05
CA LEU A 54 0.03 20.17 -2.85
C LEU A 54 -1.20 19.62 -2.10
N ILE A 55 -0.99 18.63 -1.22
CA ILE A 55 -1.99 18.18 -0.25
C ILE A 55 -1.40 18.19 1.17
N ASP A 56 -2.22 18.59 2.14
CA ASP A 56 -1.83 18.62 3.55
C ASP A 56 -3.00 18.27 4.49
N PRO A 57 -3.50 17.02 4.45
CA PRO A 57 -4.59 16.61 5.32
C PRO A 57 -4.10 16.46 6.78
N PRO A 58 -4.96 16.67 7.79
CA PRO A 58 -4.57 16.56 9.19
C PRO A 58 -4.12 15.14 9.54
N SER A 59 -2.98 15.00 10.23
CA SER A 59 -2.36 13.70 10.56
C SER A 59 -3.31 12.75 11.29
N ARG A 60 -4.16 13.28 12.19
CA ARG A 60 -5.16 12.47 12.91
C ARG A 60 -6.08 11.68 11.97
N TRP A 61 -6.49 12.27 10.85
CA TRP A 61 -7.34 11.60 9.86
C TRP A 61 -6.54 10.59 9.05
N VAL A 62 -5.31 10.93 8.67
CA VAL A 62 -4.42 10.05 7.90
C VAL A 62 -4.09 8.80 8.71
N GLU A 63 -3.68 8.94 9.96
CA GLU A 63 -3.37 7.83 10.87
C GLU A 63 -4.60 6.92 11.09
N SER A 64 -5.78 7.52 11.28
CA SER A 64 -7.04 6.77 11.44
C SER A 64 -7.38 5.97 10.19
N LEU A 65 -7.19 6.56 9.00
CA LEU A 65 -7.41 5.90 7.72
C LEU A 65 -6.40 4.77 7.49
N ILE A 66 -5.11 4.99 7.80
CA ILE A 66 -4.08 3.94 7.73
C ILE A 66 -4.48 2.77 8.63
N ALA A 67 -4.84 3.04 9.89
CA ALA A 67 -5.29 1.99 10.81
C ALA A 67 -6.51 1.24 10.27
N LEU A 68 -7.48 1.95 9.71
CA LEU A 68 -8.67 1.36 9.07
C LEU A 68 -8.29 0.45 7.89
N THR A 69 -7.35 0.85 7.02
CA THR A 69 -6.91 0.00 5.91
C THR A 69 -6.27 -1.31 6.39
N VAL A 70 -5.49 -1.27 7.48
CA VAL A 70 -4.88 -2.47 8.08
C VAL A 70 -5.96 -3.37 8.68
N LEU A 71 -6.94 -2.80 9.37
CA LEU A 71 -8.07 -3.55 9.92
C LEU A 71 -8.89 -4.21 8.80
N LEU A 72 -9.22 -3.47 7.73
CA LEU A 72 -9.94 -4.01 6.59
C LEU A 72 -9.17 -5.14 5.91
N ALA A 73 -7.86 -4.98 5.71
CA ALA A 73 -6.99 -6.03 5.17
C ALA A 73 -6.98 -7.28 6.07
N ALA A 74 -6.88 -7.10 7.38
CA ALA A 74 -6.89 -8.20 8.34
C ALA A 74 -8.24 -8.93 8.34
N LEU A 75 -9.36 -8.20 8.31
CA LEU A 75 -10.69 -8.79 8.24
C LEU A 75 -10.93 -9.53 6.91
N ASP A 76 -10.50 -8.96 5.79
CA ASP A 76 -10.63 -9.59 4.47
C ASP A 76 -9.77 -10.86 4.38
N ASN A 77 -8.64 -10.89 5.10
CA ASN A 77 -7.79 -12.08 5.25
C ASN A 77 -8.45 -13.18 6.11
N LEU A 78 -9.28 -12.83 7.08
CA LEU A 78 -10.00 -13.82 7.89
C LEU A 78 -11.22 -14.35 7.13
N ARG A 79 -12.02 -13.44 6.60
CA ARG A 79 -13.24 -13.74 5.85
C ARG A 79 -13.30 -12.84 4.62
N PRO A 80 -13.03 -13.36 3.41
CA PRO A 80 -13.05 -12.55 2.20
C PRO A 80 -14.41 -11.89 1.98
N PHE A 81 -14.44 -10.55 1.95
CA PHE A 81 -15.66 -9.77 1.74
C PHE A 81 -15.47 -8.64 0.72
N VAL A 82 -14.24 -8.23 0.41
CA VAL A 82 -13.97 -7.21 -0.60
C VAL A 82 -14.07 -7.84 -2.00
N PRO A 83 -14.99 -7.37 -2.86
CA PRO A 83 -15.12 -7.87 -4.22
C PRO A 83 -14.04 -7.27 -5.14
N GLY A 84 -13.79 -7.94 -6.27
CA GLY A 84 -12.86 -7.47 -7.28
C GLY A 84 -11.41 -7.92 -7.07
N PRO A 85 -10.47 -7.40 -7.87
CA PRO A 85 -9.10 -7.88 -7.85
C PRO A 85 -8.30 -7.24 -6.72
N ARG A 86 -7.51 -8.07 -6.01
CA ARG A 86 -6.73 -7.65 -4.83
C ARG A 86 -5.78 -6.48 -5.08
N TRP A 87 -5.19 -6.39 -6.28
CA TRP A 87 -4.30 -5.28 -6.64
C TRP A 87 -4.99 -3.91 -6.57
N ALA A 88 -6.30 -3.84 -6.82
CA ALA A 88 -7.04 -2.57 -6.76
C ALA A 88 -7.22 -2.13 -5.30
N MET A 89 -7.58 -3.05 -4.40
CA MET A 89 -7.66 -2.78 -2.96
C MET A 89 -6.30 -2.32 -2.42
N VAL A 90 -5.23 -3.01 -2.80
CA VAL A 90 -3.86 -2.68 -2.39
C VAL A 90 -3.41 -1.32 -2.94
N ALA A 91 -3.77 -0.97 -4.17
CA ALA A 91 -3.51 0.36 -4.73
C ALA A 91 -4.21 1.46 -3.91
N VAL A 92 -5.49 1.26 -3.54
CA VAL A 92 -6.23 2.21 -2.68
C VAL A 92 -5.53 2.38 -1.33
N PHE A 93 -5.05 1.29 -0.71
CA PHE A 93 -4.27 1.39 0.52
C PHE A 93 -2.97 2.16 0.31
N GLY A 94 -2.29 1.96 -0.81
CA GLY A 94 -1.10 2.73 -1.22
C GLY A 94 -1.35 4.24 -1.22
N LEU A 95 -2.47 4.68 -1.82
CA LEU A 95 -2.86 6.10 -1.83
C LEU A 95 -3.00 6.67 -0.41
N VAL A 96 -3.60 5.92 0.51
CA VAL A 96 -3.79 6.39 1.89
C VAL A 96 -2.45 6.44 2.64
N HIS A 97 -1.60 5.45 2.44
CA HIS A 97 -0.34 5.33 3.17
C HIS A 97 0.68 6.38 2.74
N GLY A 98 0.75 6.76 1.45
CA GLY A 98 1.73 7.73 0.95
C GLY A 98 1.63 9.09 1.63
N VAL A 99 0.42 9.50 2.01
CA VAL A 99 0.20 10.74 2.74
C VAL A 99 0.81 10.70 4.16
N GLY A 100 0.73 9.56 4.85
CA GLY A 100 1.18 9.42 6.24
C GLY A 100 2.70 9.51 6.41
N PHE A 101 3.46 9.32 5.34
CA PHE A 101 4.92 9.33 5.37
C PHE A 101 5.54 10.62 4.80
N ALA A 102 4.72 11.58 4.39
CA ALA A 102 5.20 12.82 3.79
C ALA A 102 5.82 13.80 4.80
N GLY A 103 5.48 13.71 6.09
CA GLY A 103 5.96 14.62 7.14
C GLY A 103 7.49 14.77 7.15
N PRO A 104 8.26 13.67 7.31
CA PRO A 104 9.71 13.74 7.27
C PRO A 104 10.30 14.33 5.99
N LEU A 105 9.65 14.14 4.81
CA LEU A 105 10.12 14.75 3.56
C LEU A 105 9.81 16.25 3.50
N LYS A 106 8.69 16.71 4.08
CA LYS A 106 8.35 18.13 4.19
C LYS A 106 9.36 18.88 5.05
N ASP A 107 9.81 18.26 6.15
CA ASP A 107 10.77 18.86 7.09
C ASP A 107 12.14 19.13 6.44
N LEU A 108 12.48 18.40 5.36
CA LEU A 108 13.70 18.64 4.59
C LEU A 108 13.63 19.90 3.70
N GLY A 109 12.45 20.49 3.51
CA GLY A 109 12.26 21.73 2.75
C GLY A 109 12.55 21.62 1.25
N LEU A 110 12.65 20.41 0.71
CA LEU A 110 13.08 20.13 -0.66
C LEU A 110 12.04 20.56 -1.70
N ARG A 111 12.49 21.03 -2.86
CA ARG A 111 11.60 21.50 -3.93
C ARG A 111 11.96 20.93 -5.30
N GLY A 112 10.93 20.72 -6.12
CA GLY A 112 11.09 20.31 -7.51
C GLY A 112 11.90 19.01 -7.66
N SER A 113 13.03 19.08 -8.36
CA SER A 113 13.89 17.92 -8.63
C SER A 113 14.61 17.37 -7.39
N GLU A 114 14.75 18.16 -6.32
CA GLU A 114 15.39 17.71 -5.07
C GLU A 114 14.57 16.64 -4.35
N LEU A 115 13.27 16.55 -4.63
CA LEU A 115 12.37 15.52 -4.10
C LEU A 115 12.56 14.16 -4.77
N LEU A 116 13.19 14.07 -5.95
CA LEU A 116 13.27 12.83 -6.72
C LEU A 116 14.07 11.74 -6.00
N LEU A 117 15.24 12.07 -5.46
CA LEU A 117 16.10 11.10 -4.77
C LEU A 117 15.47 10.58 -3.47
N PRO A 118 14.93 11.45 -2.59
CA PRO A 118 14.20 11.01 -1.40
C PRO A 118 12.94 10.21 -1.72
N LEU A 119 12.17 10.60 -2.74
CA LEU A 119 10.99 9.85 -3.15
C LEU A 119 11.35 8.46 -3.67
N LEU A 120 12.43 8.33 -4.46
CA LEU A 120 12.96 7.04 -4.89
C LEU A 120 13.44 6.21 -3.69
N GLY A 121 14.25 6.80 -2.81
CA GLY A 121 14.78 6.13 -1.63
C GLY A 121 13.71 5.71 -0.62
N PHE A 122 12.55 6.38 -0.60
CA PHE A 122 11.43 5.97 0.26
C PHE A 122 10.74 4.69 -0.24
N ASN A 123 10.74 4.46 -1.56
CA ASN A 123 9.99 3.36 -2.18
C ASN A 123 10.83 2.11 -2.47
N LEU A 124 12.16 2.19 -2.38
CA LEU A 124 13.13 1.11 -2.66
C LEU A 124 13.70 0.51 -1.38
#